data_AF-A0A563BD88-F1
#
_entry.id   AF-A0A563BD88-F1
#
_cell.length_a   1.000
_cell.length_b   1.000
_cell.length_c   1.000
_cell.angle_alpha   90.00
_cell.angle_beta   90.00
_cell.angle_gamma   90.00
#
_symmetry.space_group_name_H-M   'P 1'
#
loop_
_entity.id
_entity.type
_entity.pdbx_description
1 polymer ?
#
loop_
_entity_poly.entity_id
_entity_poly.type
_entity_poly.pdbx_seq_one_letter_code
_entity_poly.pdbx_strand_id
1 'polypeptide(L)'
;MDYFSSHLGSLKFSLKSTLLVILFSAVFCELSFSSQVFALFTPTLSASVDNTAALINGNQVINSTSKTTEIPLNLTINTNNKTGYTAILNSETNETALVNNDSTNGAKINSISSAGQLGNFSNNTWGYKFGASTNYAPIPALSSPAQILQTAEKTNGNELNQLSIGMKLSDNLESGRYTNKLVFSILTNNYNRIAIMTEGPDFNEKLKSLETATNKIEHFKKSTVAPIISMNAVNIEDEESECEIKLWLDSTDKTAYYYAETEKVYLNTDSSRIFFSKQKDAKIKNVLDLDLSNFYTSKVTNMQSMFFGIHKLSTLNLSSFDTSNVINMQPMFSGMSNLTNLDLSSFNTSNVTDMSRMFYNTFNLANLDLSSFNTSKVMNMETMFRGARNLTTLNLSDFDTSQVRDMNHMFDNMRSLTTLNLSNFDTSKVTNMKAMFYDVPKLTAIDLSSFNTFKVKDMSFMFAGMHSPTTLNLSSFDTSQVTDMSFMFSGMSNITNLNLSGFNTPQVTDMSYMFSGMTNLTTIDLSSFNTSKVKDMQNMFSLQNGDMSKDKLETIYVNNDFDTSELTDDTNMFRNRKRLRGGNGSYLADPSMADKTWLRVDRPGVQGYFTRKP
;
A
#
# COMPACT_ATOMS: atom_id res chain seq x y z
N MET A 1 -79.61 -4.38 -22.66
CA MET A 1 -78.32 -4.78 -23.25
C MET A 1 -77.29 -3.79 -22.73
N ASP A 2 -76.94 -3.91 -21.44
CA ASP A 2 -75.79 -4.70 -20.91
C ASP A 2 -74.51 -3.83 -20.95
N TYR A 3 -73.60 -3.74 -19.98
CA TYR A 3 -73.38 -4.31 -18.64
C TYR A 3 -72.18 -3.51 -18.03
N PHE A 4 -72.20 -3.18 -16.72
CA PHE A 4 -71.10 -3.07 -15.72
C PHE A 4 -69.89 -2.12 -15.92
N SER A 5 -69.63 -1.13 -15.03
CA SER A 5 -69.03 -1.17 -13.64
C SER A 5 -67.49 -0.99 -13.68
N SER A 6 -66.91 0.17 -13.34
CA SER A 6 -66.71 0.87 -12.04
C SER A 6 -65.53 0.37 -11.17
N HIS A 7 -64.43 1.13 -11.26
CA HIS A 7 -63.53 1.58 -10.18
C HIS A 7 -62.72 0.54 -9.37
N LEU A 8 -61.46 0.31 -9.80
CA LEU A 8 -60.34 0.06 -8.87
C LEU A 8 -59.54 1.36 -8.71
N GLY A 9 -59.51 1.88 -7.48
CA GLY A 9 -58.60 2.96 -7.09
C GLY A 9 -57.20 2.40 -6.85
N SER A 10 -56.23 2.83 -7.66
CA SER A 10 -54.81 2.66 -7.36
C SER A 10 -54.34 3.83 -6.49
N LEU A 11 -53.89 3.53 -5.28
CA LEU A 11 -53.12 4.48 -4.48
C LEU A 11 -51.74 4.63 -5.12
N LYS A 12 -51.50 5.77 -5.78
CA LYS A 12 -50.17 6.25 -6.15
C LYS A 12 -49.49 6.84 -4.90
N PHE A 13 -48.39 6.24 -4.45
CA PHE A 13 -47.35 6.98 -3.74
C PHE A 13 -46.30 7.44 -4.75
N SER A 14 -45.88 8.70 -4.59
CA SER A 14 -44.99 9.42 -5.50
C SER A 14 -43.67 9.75 -4.80
N LEU A 15 -42.61 9.84 -5.62
CA LEU A 15 -41.27 10.44 -5.44
C LEU A 15 -40.20 9.56 -4.77
N LYS A 16 -39.04 9.26 -5.38
CA LYS A 16 -38.27 9.89 -6.48
C LYS A 16 -37.43 8.87 -7.26
N SER A 17 -37.30 9.13 -8.56
CA SER A 17 -36.29 8.66 -9.55
C SER A 17 -35.99 7.17 -9.63
N THR A 18 -36.32 6.52 -10.76
CA THR A 18 -35.35 6.19 -11.83
C THR A 18 -36.10 5.58 -13.04
N LEU A 19 -35.76 6.08 -14.22
CA LEU A 19 -35.97 5.59 -15.59
C LEU A 19 -36.78 4.29 -15.81
N LEU A 20 -37.98 4.43 -16.40
CA LEU A 20 -38.73 3.35 -17.04
C LEU A 20 -38.29 3.26 -18.50
N VAL A 21 -37.48 2.26 -18.86
CA VAL A 21 -37.23 1.93 -20.28
C VAL A 21 -38.37 1.05 -20.78
N ILE A 22 -39.15 1.59 -21.71
CA ILE A 22 -40.13 0.87 -22.52
C ILE A 22 -39.35 0.06 -23.56
N LEU A 23 -39.34 -1.27 -23.46
CA LEU A 23 -38.81 -2.13 -24.53
C LEU A 23 -39.87 -2.33 -25.61
N PHE A 24 -39.65 -1.70 -26.76
CA PHE A 24 -40.22 -2.11 -28.04
C PHE A 24 -39.45 -3.33 -28.56
N SER A 25 -40.18 -4.35 -28.99
CA SER A 25 -39.65 -5.50 -29.72
C SER A 25 -39.26 -5.09 -31.14
N ALA A 26 -37.99 -5.28 -31.52
CA ALA A 26 -37.54 -5.98 -32.74
C ALA A 26 -36.06 -5.71 -33.03
N VAL A 27 -35.45 -6.68 -33.72
CA VAL A 27 -34.16 -6.67 -34.44
C VAL A 27 -32.94 -7.13 -33.63
N PHE A 28 -32.47 -8.33 -33.99
CA PHE A 28 -31.09 -8.77 -33.75
C PHE A 28 -30.15 -7.80 -34.47
N CYS A 29 -29.42 -6.99 -33.70
CA CYS A 29 -28.21 -6.33 -34.16
C CYS A 29 -27.02 -7.08 -33.54
N GLU A 30 -26.05 -7.45 -34.37
CA GLU A 30 -24.71 -7.78 -33.89
C GLU A 30 -24.18 -6.60 -33.05
N LEU A 31 -24.16 -6.78 -31.73
CA LEU A 31 -23.52 -5.86 -30.80
C LEU A 31 -22.04 -6.21 -30.75
N SER A 32 -21.25 -5.62 -31.65
CA SER A 32 -19.81 -5.52 -31.42
C SER A 32 -19.58 -4.38 -30.42
N PHE A 33 -19.33 -4.74 -29.17
CA PHE A 33 -18.81 -3.78 -28.20
C PHE A 33 -17.33 -3.57 -28.50
N SER A 34 -16.96 -2.37 -28.94
CA SER A 34 -15.57 -1.99 -29.25
C SER A 34 -14.69 -1.78 -28.02
N SER A 35 -15.26 -1.96 -26.82
CA SER A 35 -14.60 -1.87 -25.52
C SER A 35 -15.24 -2.89 -24.56
N GLN A 36 -14.50 -3.31 -23.53
CA GLN A 36 -15.08 -4.12 -22.45
C GLN A 36 -16.21 -3.32 -21.80
N VAL A 37 -17.45 -3.78 -21.98
CA VAL A 37 -18.61 -3.21 -21.30
C VAL A 37 -18.78 -3.95 -19.99
N PHE A 38 -18.44 -3.27 -18.89
CA PHE A 38 -18.68 -3.77 -17.54
C PHE A 38 -20.05 -3.30 -17.07
N ALA A 39 -20.88 -4.22 -16.60
CA ALA A 39 -22.13 -3.89 -15.94
C ALA A 39 -21.90 -3.87 -14.43
N LEU A 40 -22.12 -2.72 -13.79
CA LEU A 40 -22.08 -2.60 -12.32
C LEU A 40 -23.09 -3.56 -11.67
N PHE A 41 -22.72 -4.12 -10.53
CA PHE A 41 -23.60 -5.03 -9.79
C PHE A 41 -24.89 -4.32 -9.35
N THR A 42 -26.02 -4.76 -9.92
CA THR A 42 -27.36 -4.26 -9.58
C THR A 42 -28.17 -5.39 -8.95
N PRO A 43 -28.56 -5.29 -7.67
CA PRO A 43 -29.36 -6.30 -7.02
C PRO A 43 -30.78 -6.35 -7.60
N THR A 44 -31.30 -7.54 -7.84
CA THR A 44 -32.65 -7.82 -8.33
C THR A 44 -33.38 -8.74 -7.36
N LEU A 45 -34.69 -8.58 -7.28
CA LEU A 45 -35.57 -9.46 -6.53
C LEU A 45 -36.91 -9.60 -7.27
N SER A 46 -37.33 -10.84 -7.49
CA SER A 46 -38.70 -11.16 -7.92
C SER A 46 -39.21 -12.37 -7.14
N ALA A 47 -40.53 -12.38 -6.93
CA ALA A 47 -41.19 -13.47 -6.24
C ALA A 47 -42.55 -13.74 -6.90
N SER A 48 -42.94 -15.01 -6.97
CA SER A 48 -44.25 -15.43 -7.47
C SER A 48 -44.75 -16.65 -6.70
N VAL A 49 -46.07 -16.83 -6.73
CA VAL A 49 -46.72 -18.05 -6.26
C VAL A 49 -47.49 -18.65 -7.43
N ASP A 50 -47.38 -19.96 -7.61
CA ASP A 50 -47.98 -20.70 -8.74
C ASP A 50 -49.52 -20.70 -8.73
N ASN A 51 -50.14 -20.59 -7.56
CA ASN A 51 -51.59 -20.53 -7.39
C ASN A 51 -52.02 -19.33 -6.52
N THR A 52 -52.23 -18.17 -7.14
CA THR A 52 -52.60 -16.91 -6.46
C THR A 52 -54.06 -16.88 -5.96
N ALA A 53 -54.90 -17.81 -6.40
CA ALA A 53 -56.31 -17.92 -6.01
C ALA A 53 -56.70 -19.37 -5.75
N ALA A 54 -56.14 -19.97 -4.69
CA ALA A 54 -56.46 -21.33 -4.28
C ALA A 54 -57.96 -21.47 -3.97
N LEU A 55 -58.67 -22.26 -4.79
CA LEU A 55 -60.09 -22.58 -4.62
C LEU A 55 -60.24 -24.02 -4.17
N ILE A 56 -61.09 -24.22 -3.15
CA ILE A 56 -61.33 -25.54 -2.56
C ILE A 56 -62.84 -25.77 -2.55
N ASN A 57 -63.25 -26.95 -2.99
CA ASN A 57 -64.62 -27.40 -2.80
C ASN A 57 -64.79 -28.00 -1.39
N GLY A 58 -65.36 -27.24 -0.47
CA GLY A 58 -65.57 -27.68 0.92
C GLY A 58 -66.35 -29.00 1.03
N ASN A 59 -67.32 -29.24 0.15
CA ASN A 59 -68.10 -30.49 0.14
C ASN A 59 -67.23 -31.70 -0.21
N GLN A 60 -66.25 -31.56 -1.10
CA GLN A 60 -65.33 -32.65 -1.42
C GLN A 60 -64.43 -32.98 -0.23
N VAL A 61 -63.96 -31.96 0.49
CA VAL A 61 -63.15 -32.16 1.70
C VAL A 61 -63.96 -32.84 2.79
N ILE A 62 -65.17 -32.36 3.07
CA ILE A 62 -66.07 -32.89 4.11
C ILE A 62 -66.41 -34.37 3.87
N ASN A 63 -66.61 -34.76 2.61
CA ASN A 63 -66.94 -36.15 2.23
C ASN A 63 -65.71 -37.06 2.07
N SER A 64 -64.49 -36.55 2.23
CA SER A 64 -63.28 -37.37 2.19
C SER A 64 -63.11 -38.21 3.47
N THR A 65 -62.38 -39.32 3.39
CA THR A 65 -62.20 -40.28 4.50
C THR A 65 -61.71 -39.62 5.79
N SER A 66 -60.77 -38.68 5.70
CA SER A 66 -60.17 -38.01 6.87
C SER A 66 -60.75 -36.62 7.14
N LYS A 67 -61.66 -36.15 6.27
CA LYS A 67 -62.16 -34.77 6.23
C LYS A 67 -61.07 -33.69 6.14
N THR A 68 -59.92 -34.04 5.56
CA THR A 68 -58.74 -33.17 5.46
C THR A 68 -58.36 -32.92 4.01
N THR A 69 -57.74 -31.78 3.75
CA THR A 69 -57.10 -31.49 2.46
C THR A 69 -55.77 -30.76 2.67
N GLU A 70 -54.85 -30.97 1.74
CA GLU A 70 -53.59 -30.24 1.63
C GLU A 70 -53.53 -29.56 0.27
N ILE A 71 -53.19 -28.27 0.28
CA ILE A 71 -53.05 -27.45 -0.91
C ILE A 71 -51.59 -27.06 -1.02
N PRO A 72 -50.84 -27.59 -2.00
CA PRO A 72 -49.50 -27.11 -2.27
C PRO A 72 -49.56 -25.73 -2.93
N LEU A 73 -48.66 -24.84 -2.51
CA LEU A 73 -48.37 -23.53 -3.06
C LEU A 73 -46.85 -23.47 -3.24
N ASN A 74 -46.37 -23.23 -4.45
CA ASN A 74 -44.93 -23.07 -4.67
C ASN A 74 -44.57 -21.60 -4.74
N LEU A 75 -43.77 -21.15 -3.78
CA LEU A 75 -43.20 -19.82 -3.74
C LEU A 75 -41.88 -19.82 -4.51
N THR A 76 -41.88 -19.25 -5.71
CA THR A 76 -40.68 -19.09 -6.53
C THR A 76 -40.06 -17.74 -6.24
N ILE A 77 -38.79 -17.71 -5.81
CA ILE A 77 -38.05 -16.48 -5.51
C ILE A 77 -36.79 -16.46 -6.37
N ASN A 78 -36.54 -15.33 -7.03
CA ASN A 78 -35.34 -15.12 -7.81
C ASN A 78 -34.66 -13.84 -7.34
N THR A 79 -33.41 -13.96 -6.92
CA THR A 79 -32.56 -12.82 -6.57
C THR A 79 -31.12 -13.11 -6.96
N ASN A 80 -30.40 -12.06 -7.38
CA ASN A 80 -28.96 -12.09 -7.55
C ASN A 80 -28.20 -11.45 -6.36
N ASN A 81 -28.90 -11.05 -5.28
CA ASN A 81 -28.23 -10.51 -4.10
C ASN A 81 -27.35 -11.59 -3.45
N LYS A 82 -26.06 -11.31 -3.34
CA LYS A 82 -25.04 -12.23 -2.82
C LYS A 82 -25.31 -12.68 -1.38
N THR A 83 -26.01 -11.87 -0.59
CA THR A 83 -26.38 -12.20 0.80
C THR A 83 -27.75 -12.86 0.93
N GLY A 84 -28.46 -13.09 -0.18
CA GLY A 84 -29.77 -13.75 -0.18
C GLY A 84 -30.94 -12.84 0.19
N TYR A 85 -31.95 -13.45 0.82
CA TYR A 85 -33.21 -12.83 1.19
C TYR A 85 -33.84 -13.48 2.43
N THR A 86 -34.82 -12.78 3.00
CA THR A 86 -35.70 -13.22 4.08
C THR A 86 -37.15 -13.22 3.58
N ALA A 87 -37.88 -14.29 3.85
CA ALA A 87 -39.30 -14.43 3.51
C ALA A 87 -40.16 -14.48 4.78
N ILE A 88 -41.24 -13.71 4.76
CA ILE A 88 -42.18 -13.53 5.87
C ILE A 88 -43.59 -13.85 5.40
N LEU A 89 -44.38 -14.50 6.26
CA LEU A 89 -45.78 -14.85 6.04
C LEU A 89 -46.66 -14.23 7.13
N ASN A 90 -47.82 -13.70 6.73
CA ASN A 90 -48.92 -13.28 7.61
C ASN A 90 -50.25 -13.27 6.88
N SER A 91 -51.37 -13.27 7.60
CA SER A 91 -52.66 -12.88 7.04
C SER A 91 -52.71 -11.37 6.76
N GLU A 92 -53.57 -10.95 5.81
CA GLU A 92 -53.76 -9.53 5.47
C GLU A 92 -54.20 -8.68 6.67
N THR A 93 -54.85 -9.29 7.66
CA THR A 93 -55.30 -8.63 8.89
C THR A 93 -54.91 -9.44 10.13
N ASN A 94 -55.31 -9.00 11.32
CA ASN A 94 -55.18 -9.82 12.54
C ASN A 94 -56.19 -10.96 12.63
N GLU A 95 -57.18 -11.01 11.73
CA GLU A 95 -58.07 -12.16 11.60
C GLU A 95 -57.36 -13.26 10.79
N THR A 96 -57.02 -14.36 11.47
CA THR A 96 -56.32 -15.50 10.88
C THR A 96 -57.29 -16.60 10.44
N ALA A 97 -58.59 -16.47 10.70
CA ALA A 97 -59.60 -17.41 10.23
C ALA A 97 -60.01 -17.18 8.77
N LEU A 98 -60.47 -18.21 8.07
CA LEU A 98 -61.27 -18.00 6.86
C LEU A 98 -62.67 -17.57 7.28
N VAL A 99 -63.12 -16.40 6.82
CA VAL A 99 -64.41 -15.81 7.19
C VAL A 99 -65.45 -16.16 6.14
N ASN A 100 -66.63 -16.65 6.54
CA ASN A 100 -67.75 -16.85 5.65
C ASN A 100 -68.41 -15.51 5.29
N ASN A 101 -68.31 -15.10 4.03
CA ASN A 101 -68.87 -13.84 3.55
C ASN A 101 -70.41 -13.84 3.48
N ASP A 102 -71.02 -15.02 3.47
CA ASP A 102 -72.47 -15.20 3.35
C ASP A 102 -73.15 -15.43 4.72
N SER A 103 -72.36 -15.54 5.79
CA SER A 103 -72.86 -15.90 7.12
C SER A 103 -73.48 -14.71 7.85
N THR A 104 -74.66 -14.94 8.42
CA THR A 104 -75.31 -14.01 9.35
C THR A 104 -74.91 -14.23 10.81
N ASN A 105 -74.29 -15.38 11.11
CA ASN A 105 -73.83 -15.79 12.44
C ASN A 105 -72.32 -15.66 12.63
N GLY A 106 -71.59 -15.14 11.63
CA GLY A 106 -70.14 -14.98 11.68
C GLY A 106 -69.36 -16.29 11.63
N ALA A 107 -69.83 -17.29 10.86
CA ALA A 107 -69.16 -18.57 10.71
C ALA A 107 -67.72 -18.42 10.18
N LYS A 108 -66.80 -19.20 10.76
CA LYS A 108 -65.36 -19.13 10.49
C LYS A 108 -64.72 -20.52 10.47
N ILE A 109 -63.60 -20.63 9.76
CA ILE A 109 -62.65 -21.74 9.88
C ILE A 109 -61.40 -21.15 10.54
N ASN A 110 -61.18 -21.47 11.82
CA ASN A 110 -60.15 -20.83 12.63
C ASN A 110 -58.75 -21.34 12.30
N SER A 111 -57.72 -20.52 12.53
CA SER A 111 -56.38 -21.06 12.49
C SER A 111 -56.14 -22.07 13.62
N ILE A 112 -55.29 -23.08 13.40
CA ILE A 112 -54.85 -23.99 14.46
C ILE A 112 -54.13 -23.21 15.57
N SER A 113 -54.26 -23.66 16.82
CA SER A 113 -53.69 -22.97 17.99
C SER A 113 -52.24 -23.36 18.28
N SER A 114 -51.76 -24.48 17.75
CA SER A 114 -50.39 -24.99 17.94
C SER A 114 -49.96 -25.83 16.76
N ALA A 115 -48.64 -25.99 16.58
CA ALA A 115 -48.11 -26.78 15.48
C ALA A 115 -48.46 -28.28 15.60
N GLY A 116 -48.77 -28.94 14.49
CA GLY A 116 -49.10 -30.37 14.48
C GLY A 116 -49.37 -30.98 13.11
N GLN A 117 -49.56 -32.29 13.07
CA GLN A 117 -49.88 -33.04 11.85
C GLN A 117 -51.33 -32.79 11.40
N LEU A 118 -51.58 -32.84 10.08
CA LEU A 118 -52.88 -32.53 9.48
C LEU A 118 -54.04 -33.38 10.04
N GLY A 119 -53.82 -34.68 10.29
CA GLY A 119 -54.85 -35.57 10.82
C GLY A 119 -55.35 -35.17 12.23
N ASN A 120 -54.49 -34.50 12.99
CA ASN A 120 -54.74 -34.10 14.38
C ASN A 120 -55.41 -32.72 14.49
N PHE A 121 -55.74 -32.08 13.37
CA PHE A 121 -56.44 -30.80 13.40
C PHE A 121 -57.80 -30.95 14.09
N SER A 122 -58.21 -29.90 14.80
CA SER A 122 -59.58 -29.76 15.26
C SER A 122 -60.50 -29.52 14.06
N ASN A 123 -61.77 -29.90 14.17
CA ASN A 123 -62.73 -29.64 13.10
C ASN A 123 -62.83 -28.14 12.81
N ASN A 124 -62.95 -27.80 11.53
CA ASN A 124 -63.04 -26.43 11.01
C ASN A 124 -61.82 -25.57 11.37
N THR A 125 -60.63 -26.15 11.18
CA THR A 125 -59.37 -25.41 11.35
C THR A 125 -58.42 -25.54 10.16
N TRP A 126 -57.50 -24.58 10.06
CA TRP A 126 -56.47 -24.53 9.02
C TRP A 126 -55.11 -24.02 9.52
N GLY A 127 -54.05 -24.38 8.81
CA GLY A 127 -52.66 -24.01 9.13
C GLY A 127 -51.77 -24.10 7.91
N TYR A 128 -50.50 -23.69 8.04
CA TYR A 128 -49.52 -23.72 6.95
C TYR A 128 -48.30 -24.58 7.33
N LYS A 129 -47.65 -25.20 6.36
CA LYS A 129 -46.31 -25.80 6.53
C LYS A 129 -45.39 -25.28 5.44
N PHE A 130 -44.11 -25.16 5.71
CA PHE A 130 -43.12 -24.62 4.77
C PHE A 130 -41.90 -25.54 4.65
N GLY A 131 -41.35 -25.65 3.44
CA GLY A 131 -40.22 -26.50 3.10
C GLY A 131 -40.48 -27.97 3.39
N ALA A 132 -39.49 -28.65 3.97
CA ALA A 132 -39.56 -30.07 4.34
C ALA A 132 -40.30 -30.33 5.69
N SER A 133 -40.96 -29.32 6.26
CA SER A 133 -41.66 -29.47 7.55
C SER A 133 -42.79 -30.48 7.46
N THR A 134 -42.86 -31.41 8.41
CA THR A 134 -43.96 -32.40 8.50
C THR A 134 -45.15 -31.90 9.31
N ASN A 135 -44.96 -30.88 10.17
CA ASN A 135 -46.00 -30.25 10.95
C ASN A 135 -46.46 -28.93 10.32
N TYR A 136 -47.74 -28.64 10.46
CA TYR A 136 -48.33 -27.35 10.14
C TYR A 136 -48.26 -26.44 11.35
N ALA A 137 -47.98 -25.17 11.14
CA ALA A 137 -48.01 -24.09 12.12
C ALA A 137 -49.31 -23.26 12.00
N PRO A 138 -49.69 -22.55 13.09
CA PRO A 138 -50.75 -21.54 13.06
C PRO A 138 -50.52 -20.49 11.98
N ILE A 139 -51.59 -20.05 11.32
CA ILE A 139 -51.56 -18.92 10.38
C ILE A 139 -51.19 -17.66 11.17
N PRO A 140 -50.07 -17.01 10.83
CA PRO A 140 -49.57 -15.84 11.56
C PRO A 140 -50.46 -14.61 11.29
N ALA A 141 -50.74 -13.84 12.34
CA ALA A 141 -51.48 -12.59 12.24
C ALA A 141 -50.61 -11.46 11.67
N LEU A 142 -51.23 -10.41 11.11
CA LEU A 142 -50.52 -9.22 10.63
C LEU A 142 -49.63 -8.58 11.73
N SER A 143 -50.09 -8.56 12.98
CA SER A 143 -49.35 -8.01 14.13
C SER A 143 -48.19 -8.89 14.61
N SER A 144 -48.12 -10.15 14.18
CA SER A 144 -47.07 -11.10 14.56
C SER A 144 -46.71 -11.99 13.37
N PRO A 145 -46.10 -11.41 12.33
CA PRO A 145 -45.76 -12.15 11.11
C PRO A 145 -44.68 -13.21 11.40
N ALA A 146 -44.72 -14.33 10.68
CA ALA A 146 -43.74 -15.40 10.83
C ALA A 146 -42.64 -15.31 9.78
N GLN A 147 -41.37 -15.35 10.20
CA GLN A 147 -40.25 -15.59 9.31
C GLN A 147 -40.26 -17.07 8.90
N ILE A 148 -40.51 -17.34 7.61
CA ILE A 148 -40.62 -18.70 7.08
C ILE A 148 -39.33 -19.17 6.39
N LEU A 149 -38.47 -18.25 5.96
CA LEU A 149 -37.17 -18.55 5.35
C LEU A 149 -36.18 -17.41 5.54
N GLN A 150 -34.91 -17.75 5.76
CA GLN A 150 -33.79 -16.84 5.67
C GLN A 150 -32.62 -17.56 5.01
N THR A 151 -32.10 -16.98 3.93
CA THR A 151 -30.94 -17.50 3.21
C THR A 151 -29.71 -16.68 3.57
N ALA A 152 -28.50 -17.28 3.51
CA ALA A 152 -27.24 -16.59 3.83
C ALA A 152 -26.42 -16.24 2.59
N GLU A 153 -26.55 -17.02 1.51
CA GLU A 153 -25.84 -16.83 0.25
C GLU A 153 -26.76 -17.19 -0.92
N LYS A 154 -26.71 -16.40 -1.99
CA LYS A 154 -27.44 -16.66 -3.24
C LYS A 154 -26.62 -16.27 -4.44
N THR A 155 -26.51 -17.18 -5.39
CA THR A 155 -25.96 -16.93 -6.72
C THR A 155 -27.04 -17.21 -7.75
N ASN A 156 -27.69 -16.13 -8.19
CA ASN A 156 -28.52 -15.99 -9.40
C ASN A 156 -29.33 -17.23 -9.85
N GLY A 157 -30.65 -17.20 -9.67
CA GLY A 157 -31.54 -18.24 -10.19
C GLY A 157 -32.88 -18.32 -9.46
N ASN A 158 -33.80 -19.12 -10.03
CA ASN A 158 -35.09 -19.40 -9.41
C ASN A 158 -34.93 -20.42 -8.28
N GLU A 159 -35.38 -20.07 -7.09
CA GLU A 159 -35.53 -20.98 -5.96
C GLU A 159 -37.00 -21.32 -5.75
N LEU A 160 -37.31 -22.61 -5.79
CA LEU A 160 -38.64 -23.13 -5.51
C LEU A 160 -38.74 -23.49 -4.03
N ASN A 161 -39.60 -22.79 -3.30
CA ASN A 161 -39.89 -23.08 -1.91
C ASN A 161 -41.31 -23.63 -1.79
N GLN A 162 -41.42 -24.87 -1.33
CA GLN A 162 -42.71 -25.50 -1.13
C GLN A 162 -43.39 -24.94 0.13
N LEU A 163 -44.63 -24.51 -0.01
CA LEU A 163 -45.54 -24.16 1.07
C LEU A 163 -46.78 -25.05 0.90
N SER A 164 -47.39 -25.51 1.98
CA SER A 164 -48.73 -26.11 1.87
C SER A 164 -49.68 -25.56 2.90
N ILE A 165 -50.94 -25.42 2.52
CA ILE A 165 -52.04 -25.12 3.42
C ILE A 165 -52.77 -26.41 3.76
N GLY A 166 -52.91 -26.70 5.05
CA GLY A 166 -53.60 -27.87 5.57
C GLY A 166 -54.92 -27.44 6.18
N MET A 167 -55.98 -28.20 5.93
CA MET A 167 -57.31 -27.90 6.45
C MET A 167 -58.04 -29.16 6.89
N LYS A 168 -58.87 -29.04 7.92
CA LYS A 168 -59.84 -30.08 8.33
C LYS A 168 -61.22 -29.47 8.49
N LEU A 169 -62.20 -30.00 7.77
CA LEU A 169 -63.57 -29.48 7.73
C LEU A 169 -64.54 -30.50 8.31
N SER A 170 -65.74 -30.06 8.70
CA SER A 170 -66.78 -30.95 9.20
C SER A 170 -68.18 -30.50 8.80
N ASP A 171 -69.14 -31.40 8.98
CA ASP A 171 -70.50 -31.30 8.44
C ASP A 171 -71.32 -30.15 9.06
N ASN A 172 -70.83 -29.54 10.14
CA ASN A 172 -71.48 -28.43 10.83
C ASN A 172 -71.10 -27.05 10.28
N LEU A 173 -70.34 -26.97 9.19
CA LEU A 173 -70.02 -25.70 8.54
C LEU A 173 -71.26 -25.12 7.86
N GLU A 174 -71.50 -23.83 8.10
CA GLU A 174 -72.51 -23.08 7.37
C GLU A 174 -72.13 -22.99 5.88
N SER A 175 -73.07 -23.23 4.98
CA SER A 175 -72.86 -23.06 3.55
C SER A 175 -72.47 -21.62 3.23
N GLY A 176 -71.48 -21.44 2.35
CA GLY A 176 -71.07 -20.11 1.91
C GLY A 176 -69.61 -20.06 1.48
N ARG A 177 -69.17 -18.85 1.13
CA ARG A 177 -67.81 -18.58 0.65
C ARG A 177 -66.91 -18.14 1.81
N TYR A 178 -65.98 -19.02 2.20
CA TYR A 178 -64.96 -18.74 3.21
C TYR A 178 -63.70 -18.15 2.56
N THR A 179 -63.26 -16.98 3.02
CA THR A 179 -62.06 -16.31 2.45
C THR A 179 -61.15 -15.72 3.52
N ASN A 180 -59.85 -15.77 3.27
CA ASN A 180 -58.82 -14.94 3.88
C ASN A 180 -57.69 -14.75 2.85
N LYS A 181 -56.83 -13.76 3.04
CA LYS A 181 -55.66 -13.51 2.20
C LYS A 181 -54.39 -13.70 3.02
N LEU A 182 -53.45 -14.43 2.43
CA LEU A 182 -52.08 -14.54 2.93
C LEU A 182 -51.19 -13.56 2.17
N VAL A 183 -50.32 -12.88 2.91
CA VAL A 183 -49.34 -11.92 2.41
C VAL A 183 -47.96 -12.54 2.59
N PHE A 184 -47.20 -12.58 1.50
CA PHE A 184 -45.80 -12.98 1.48
C PHE A 184 -44.95 -11.74 1.26
N SER A 185 -44.11 -11.42 2.24
CA SER A 185 -43.16 -10.32 2.13
C SER A 185 -41.76 -10.89 1.95
N ILE A 186 -41.12 -10.59 0.82
CA ILE A 186 -39.75 -11.00 0.52
C ILE A 186 -38.86 -9.76 0.58
N LEU A 187 -37.87 -9.78 1.48
CA LEU A 187 -36.91 -8.70 1.64
C LEU A 187 -35.53 -9.22 1.28
N THR A 188 -34.81 -8.49 0.43
CA THR A 188 -33.41 -8.80 0.13
C THR A 188 -32.55 -8.53 1.37
N ASN A 189 -31.57 -9.39 1.64
CA ASN A 189 -30.70 -9.19 2.80
C ASN A 189 -29.76 -7.99 2.56
N ASN A 190 -29.31 -7.37 3.65
CA ASN A 190 -28.45 -6.20 3.54
C ASN A 190 -27.10 -6.58 2.90
N TYR A 191 -26.72 -5.87 1.82
CA TYR A 191 -25.49 -6.11 1.09
C TYR A 191 -24.67 -4.82 0.96
N ASN A 192 -23.48 -4.84 1.53
CA ASN A 192 -22.51 -3.75 1.38
C ASN A 192 -21.66 -4.01 0.14
N ARG A 193 -21.94 -3.26 -0.93
CA ARG A 193 -21.11 -3.30 -2.15
C ARG A 193 -19.68 -2.87 -1.85
N ILE A 194 -18.75 -3.39 -2.63
CA ILE A 194 -17.32 -3.08 -2.51
C ILE A 194 -16.94 -2.04 -3.56
N ALA A 195 -16.31 -0.95 -3.13
CA ALA A 195 -15.67 0.02 -4.02
C ALA A 195 -14.16 -0.18 -4.00
N ILE A 196 -13.56 -0.43 -5.16
CA ILE A 196 -12.11 -0.63 -5.33
C ILE A 196 -11.62 0.38 -6.36
N MET A 197 -10.60 1.17 -6.01
CA MET A 197 -9.95 2.06 -6.98
C MET A 197 -9.07 1.25 -7.93
N THR A 198 -8.95 1.71 -9.18
CA THR A 198 -8.00 1.20 -10.17
C THR A 198 -6.56 1.20 -9.63
N GLU A 199 -5.68 0.42 -10.28
CA GLU A 199 -4.26 0.35 -9.95
C GLU A 199 -3.60 1.73 -9.88
N GLY A 200 -2.64 1.87 -8.97
CA GLY A 200 -2.01 3.16 -8.66
C GLY A 200 -1.42 3.89 -9.89
N PRO A 201 -0.76 3.23 -10.86
CA PRO A 201 -0.30 3.90 -12.07
C PRO A 201 -1.43 4.48 -12.92
N ASP A 202 -2.53 3.75 -13.11
CA ASP A 202 -3.70 4.20 -13.89
C ASP A 202 -4.45 5.33 -13.17
N PHE A 203 -4.64 5.20 -11.86
CA PHE A 203 -5.20 6.27 -11.03
C PHE A 203 -4.38 7.56 -11.18
N ASN A 204 -3.04 7.46 -11.10
CA ASN A 204 -2.17 8.63 -11.20
C ASN A 204 -2.20 9.26 -12.60
N GLU A 205 -2.33 8.49 -13.66
CA GLU A 205 -2.52 9.02 -15.01
C GLU A 205 -3.85 9.78 -15.14
N LYS A 206 -4.94 9.21 -14.60
CA LYS A 206 -6.25 9.87 -14.56
C LYS A 206 -6.21 11.14 -13.71
N LEU A 207 -5.58 11.12 -12.53
CA LEU A 207 -5.39 12.31 -11.70
C LEU A 207 -4.58 13.40 -12.44
N LYS A 208 -3.49 13.02 -13.12
CA LYS A 208 -2.72 13.95 -13.96
C LYS A 208 -3.56 14.52 -15.10
N SER A 209 -4.43 13.72 -15.70
CA SER A 209 -5.25 14.14 -16.85
C SER A 209 -6.15 15.34 -16.51
N LEU A 210 -6.55 15.51 -15.25
CA LEU A 210 -7.40 16.60 -14.78
C LEU A 210 -6.72 17.98 -14.82
N GLU A 211 -5.38 18.01 -14.70
CA GLU A 211 -4.65 19.28 -14.76
C GLU A 211 -4.59 19.85 -16.18
N THR A 212 -4.82 21.16 -16.27
CA THR A 212 -4.63 21.97 -17.47
C THR A 212 -3.45 22.91 -17.31
N ALA A 213 -3.23 23.82 -18.28
CA ALA A 213 -2.19 24.84 -18.18
C ALA A 213 -2.44 25.82 -17.02
N THR A 214 -3.71 26.15 -16.74
CA THR A 214 -4.11 27.14 -15.74
C THR A 214 -4.70 26.52 -14.47
N ASN A 215 -5.23 25.30 -14.56
CA ASN A 215 -5.83 24.61 -13.42
C ASN A 215 -4.92 23.49 -12.92
N LYS A 216 -4.44 23.63 -11.68
CA LYS A 216 -3.45 22.75 -11.04
C LYS A 216 -4.03 22.20 -9.76
N ILE A 217 -3.74 20.93 -9.47
CA ILE A 217 -4.24 20.28 -8.26
C ILE A 217 -3.41 20.76 -7.08
N GLU A 218 -4.08 21.32 -6.07
CA GLU A 218 -3.49 21.74 -4.79
C GLU A 218 -4.01 20.88 -3.63
N HIS A 219 -5.21 20.31 -3.75
CA HIS A 219 -5.82 19.49 -2.69
C HIS A 219 -6.41 18.20 -3.27
N PHE A 220 -6.49 17.15 -2.45
CA PHE A 220 -7.19 15.90 -2.77
C PHE A 220 -8.06 15.46 -1.59
N LYS A 221 -9.34 15.15 -1.84
CA LYS A 221 -10.24 14.63 -0.79
C LYS A 221 -11.45 13.88 -1.36
N LYS A 222 -12.12 13.13 -0.49
CA LYS A 222 -13.41 12.52 -0.80
C LYS A 222 -14.51 13.58 -0.79
N SER A 223 -15.41 13.55 -1.77
CA SER A 223 -16.64 14.33 -1.79
C SER A 223 -17.77 13.57 -1.10
N THR A 224 -18.63 14.28 -0.37
CA THR A 224 -19.88 13.73 0.20
C THR A 224 -21.04 13.73 -0.81
N VAL A 225 -20.85 14.37 -1.97
CA VAL A 225 -21.87 14.47 -3.03
C VAL A 225 -21.30 14.01 -4.36
N ALA A 226 -22.13 13.34 -5.15
CA ALA A 226 -21.78 12.91 -6.49
C ALA A 226 -21.48 14.13 -7.40
N PRO A 227 -20.57 14.00 -8.38
CA PRO A 227 -20.30 15.09 -9.30
C PRO A 227 -21.51 15.40 -10.17
N ILE A 228 -21.73 16.67 -10.47
CA ILE A 228 -22.70 17.09 -11.48
C ILE A 228 -22.10 16.92 -12.89
N ILE A 229 -22.96 16.76 -13.89
CA ILE A 229 -22.57 16.46 -15.29
C ILE A 229 -21.53 17.44 -15.84
N SER A 230 -21.56 18.72 -15.44
CA SER A 230 -20.64 19.75 -15.93
C SER A 230 -19.20 19.62 -15.40
N MET A 231 -18.91 18.74 -14.44
CA MET A 231 -17.60 18.61 -13.81
C MET A 231 -16.61 17.70 -14.57
N ASN A 232 -17.03 17.13 -15.73
CA ASN A 232 -16.19 16.25 -16.56
C ASN A 232 -15.50 15.13 -15.76
N ALA A 233 -16.24 14.48 -14.86
CA ALA A 233 -15.69 13.43 -14.01
C ALA A 233 -15.26 12.20 -14.83
N VAL A 234 -14.14 11.60 -14.43
CA VAL A 234 -13.59 10.36 -14.99
C VAL A 234 -13.79 9.21 -14.03
N ASN A 235 -13.86 7.99 -14.56
CA ASN A 235 -14.01 6.76 -13.78
C ASN A 235 -12.63 6.27 -13.32
N ILE A 236 -12.54 5.92 -12.04
CA ILE A 236 -11.33 5.41 -11.37
C ILE A 236 -11.62 4.13 -10.58
N GLU A 237 -12.75 3.48 -10.82
CA GLU A 237 -13.02 2.15 -10.29
C GLU A 237 -12.20 1.06 -11.01
N ASP A 238 -11.83 0.04 -10.25
CA ASP A 238 -11.25 -1.21 -10.74
C ASP A 238 -12.31 -2.12 -11.36
N GLU A 239 -11.89 -3.09 -12.18
CA GLU A 239 -12.79 -4.09 -12.79
C GLU A 239 -13.52 -4.95 -11.75
N GLU A 240 -12.91 -5.19 -10.58
CA GLU A 240 -13.52 -5.93 -9.48
C GLU A 240 -14.44 -5.05 -8.59
N SER A 241 -14.50 -3.74 -8.86
CA SER A 241 -15.35 -2.82 -8.12
C SER A 241 -16.82 -3.02 -8.49
N GLU A 242 -17.68 -3.02 -7.47
CA GLU A 242 -19.14 -3.11 -7.63
C GLU A 242 -19.83 -1.75 -7.59
N CYS A 243 -19.05 -0.71 -7.30
CA CYS A 243 -19.48 0.67 -7.27
C CYS A 243 -18.66 1.49 -8.27
N GLU A 244 -19.32 2.45 -8.89
CA GLU A 244 -18.63 3.48 -9.64
C GLU A 244 -17.83 4.39 -8.70
N ILE A 245 -16.63 4.77 -9.11
CA ILE A 245 -15.81 5.74 -8.39
C ILE A 245 -15.45 6.86 -9.36
N LYS A 246 -15.99 8.04 -9.11
CA LYS A 246 -15.77 9.21 -9.96
C LYS A 246 -14.64 10.08 -9.41
N LEU A 247 -13.83 10.65 -10.30
CA LEU A 247 -12.77 11.61 -9.98
C LEU A 247 -12.92 12.86 -10.85
N TRP A 248 -12.81 14.06 -10.28
CA TRP A 248 -12.83 15.32 -11.02
C TRP A 248 -12.02 16.39 -10.31
N LEU A 249 -11.76 17.51 -10.98
CA LEU A 249 -11.07 18.67 -10.42
C LEU A 249 -12.03 19.87 -10.39
N ASP A 250 -12.28 20.41 -9.20
CA ASP A 250 -12.93 21.70 -9.06
C ASP A 250 -11.89 22.81 -9.24
N SER A 251 -12.05 23.63 -10.29
CA SER A 251 -11.12 24.71 -10.61
C SER A 251 -11.18 25.89 -9.63
N THR A 252 -12.27 26.01 -8.86
CA THR A 252 -12.52 27.13 -7.96
C THR A 252 -11.66 27.03 -6.70
N ASP A 253 -11.60 25.84 -6.12
CA ASP A 253 -10.82 25.54 -4.91
C ASP A 253 -9.56 24.70 -5.20
N LYS A 254 -9.33 24.34 -6.47
CA LYS A 254 -8.19 23.53 -6.95
C LYS A 254 -8.10 22.15 -6.30
N THR A 255 -9.24 21.59 -5.90
CA THR A 255 -9.32 20.27 -5.28
C THR A 255 -9.68 19.21 -6.30
N ALA A 256 -8.86 18.16 -6.36
CA ALA A 256 -9.25 16.89 -6.97
C ALA A 256 -10.15 16.12 -6.00
N TYR A 257 -11.43 16.02 -6.34
CA TYR A 257 -12.41 15.27 -5.58
C TYR A 257 -12.58 13.88 -6.15
N TYR A 258 -12.78 12.89 -5.29
CA TYR A 258 -13.35 11.61 -5.69
C TYR A 258 -14.65 11.31 -4.95
N TYR A 259 -15.54 10.54 -5.57
CA TYR A 259 -16.81 10.12 -4.99
C TYR A 259 -17.04 8.62 -5.23
N ALA A 260 -17.51 7.94 -4.19
CA ALA A 260 -18.08 6.60 -4.27
C ALA A 260 -19.30 6.57 -3.34
N GLU A 261 -20.34 5.81 -3.69
CA GLU A 261 -21.55 5.70 -2.86
C GLU A 261 -21.26 5.06 -1.49
N THR A 262 -20.23 4.21 -1.42
CA THR A 262 -19.84 3.55 -0.18
C THR A 262 -18.91 4.43 0.64
N GLU A 263 -18.99 4.31 1.96
CA GLU A 263 -18.03 4.95 2.85
C GLU A 263 -16.63 4.37 2.68
N LYS A 264 -16.54 3.04 2.62
CA LYS A 264 -15.29 2.30 2.46
C LYS A 264 -14.88 2.22 0.99
N VAL A 265 -13.68 2.73 0.70
CA VAL A 265 -13.05 2.62 -0.62
C VAL A 265 -11.70 1.94 -0.45
N TYR A 266 -11.57 0.75 -1.03
CA TYR A 266 -10.35 -0.03 -1.00
C TYR A 266 -9.41 0.45 -2.09
N LEU A 267 -8.12 0.53 -1.79
CA LEU A 267 -7.13 0.66 -2.85
C LEU A 267 -6.82 -0.71 -3.47
N ASN A 268 -6.46 -0.72 -4.74
CA ASN A 268 -6.02 -1.92 -5.43
C ASN A 268 -4.78 -2.53 -4.73
N THR A 269 -4.62 -3.85 -4.84
CA THR A 269 -3.42 -4.58 -4.41
C THR A 269 -2.13 -3.93 -4.89
N ASP A 270 -2.10 -3.40 -6.13
CA ASP A 270 -1.06 -2.51 -6.63
C ASP A 270 -1.48 -1.03 -6.48
N SER A 271 -1.08 -0.44 -5.36
CA SER A 271 -1.23 1.01 -5.10
C SER A 271 0.05 1.79 -5.40
N SER A 272 0.98 1.19 -6.17
CA SER A 272 2.23 1.86 -6.50
C SER A 272 1.96 3.13 -7.31
N ARG A 273 2.74 4.18 -7.04
CA ARG A 273 2.72 5.42 -7.81
C ARG A 273 1.36 6.16 -7.85
N ILE A 274 0.44 5.93 -6.91
CA ILE A 274 -0.89 6.57 -6.90
C ILE A 274 -0.80 8.12 -6.81
N PHE A 275 0.15 8.67 -6.04
CA PHE A 275 0.50 10.09 -6.00
C PHE A 275 1.97 10.28 -6.39
N PHE A 276 2.26 10.17 -7.68
CA PHE A 276 3.63 10.11 -8.19
C PHE A 276 3.96 11.26 -9.16
N SER A 277 4.99 12.04 -8.84
CA SER A 277 5.50 13.13 -9.69
C SER A 277 7.02 13.05 -9.87
N LYS A 278 7.50 12.90 -11.11
CA LYS A 278 8.95 12.99 -11.39
C LYS A 278 9.42 14.44 -11.36
N GLN A 279 10.71 14.67 -11.11
CA GLN A 279 11.30 16.01 -11.14
C GLN A 279 11.03 16.79 -12.45
N LYS A 280 10.87 16.11 -13.60
CA LYS A 280 10.57 16.76 -14.89
C LYS A 280 9.07 16.86 -15.21
N ASP A 281 8.19 16.20 -14.46
CA ASP A 281 6.74 16.20 -14.75
C ASP A 281 6.15 17.59 -14.48
N ALA A 282 5.29 18.13 -15.32
CA ALA A 282 4.63 19.41 -15.03
C ALA A 282 3.37 19.28 -14.15
N LYS A 283 2.97 18.04 -13.82
CA LYS A 283 1.67 17.70 -13.22
C LYS A 283 1.77 17.12 -11.82
N ILE A 284 0.77 17.37 -10.98
CA ILE A 284 0.67 16.94 -9.56
C ILE A 284 1.91 17.41 -8.76
N LYS A 285 2.41 18.60 -9.10
CA LYS A 285 3.54 19.23 -8.42
C LYS A 285 3.13 20.23 -7.36
N ASN A 286 1.86 20.65 -7.40
CA ASN A 286 1.35 21.73 -6.56
C ASN A 286 0.53 21.23 -5.36
N VAL A 287 0.48 19.91 -5.13
CA VAL A 287 -0.29 19.33 -4.03
C VAL A 287 0.25 19.82 -2.69
N LEU A 288 -0.64 20.44 -1.92
CA LEU A 288 -0.42 21.02 -0.60
C LEU A 288 -1.03 20.16 0.51
N ASP A 289 -2.06 19.38 0.19
CA ASP A 289 -2.78 18.53 1.14
C ASP A 289 -3.36 17.27 0.47
N LEU A 290 -3.40 16.16 1.22
CA LEU A 290 -3.95 14.87 0.82
C LEU A 290 -4.81 14.31 1.96
N ASP A 291 -6.14 14.33 1.81
CA ASP A 291 -7.04 13.64 2.72
C ASP A 291 -7.24 12.18 2.26
N LEU A 292 -6.58 11.27 2.99
CA LEU A 292 -6.58 9.83 2.73
C LEU A 292 -7.35 9.04 3.81
N SER A 293 -8.13 9.72 4.66
CA SER A 293 -8.84 9.12 5.79
C SER A 293 -9.81 8.00 5.40
N ASN A 294 -10.29 8.03 4.16
CA ASN A 294 -11.25 7.07 3.61
C ASN A 294 -10.62 5.97 2.74
N PHE A 295 -9.28 5.90 2.70
CA PHE A 295 -8.56 4.84 1.98
C PHE A 295 -8.40 3.61 2.88
N TYR A 296 -8.88 2.47 2.39
CA TYR A 296 -8.70 1.17 3.04
C TYR A 296 -7.59 0.41 2.33
N THR A 297 -6.46 0.23 3.01
CA THR A 297 -5.24 -0.34 2.41
C THR A 297 -4.98 -1.79 2.81
N SER A 298 -5.91 -2.44 3.51
CA SER A 298 -5.72 -3.79 4.06
C SER A 298 -5.48 -4.88 2.99
N LYS A 299 -5.74 -4.60 1.71
CA LYS A 299 -5.47 -5.51 0.58
C LYS A 299 -4.19 -5.15 -0.19
N VAL A 300 -3.54 -4.04 0.13
CA VAL A 300 -2.40 -3.53 -0.64
C VAL A 300 -1.17 -4.38 -0.34
N THR A 301 -0.52 -4.87 -1.39
CA THR A 301 0.79 -5.53 -1.32
C THR A 301 1.88 -4.65 -1.95
N ASN A 302 1.45 -3.84 -2.93
CA ASN A 302 2.15 -2.86 -3.76
C ASN A 302 2.20 -1.39 -3.26
N MET A 303 3.20 -0.85 -2.55
CA MET A 303 3.27 0.60 -2.21
C MET A 303 4.47 1.34 -2.83
N GLN A 304 5.07 0.77 -3.87
CA GLN A 304 6.23 1.36 -4.52
C GLN A 304 5.96 2.79 -4.99
N SER A 305 6.81 3.73 -4.58
CA SER A 305 6.75 5.13 -5.03
C SER A 305 5.40 5.84 -4.82
N MET A 306 4.59 5.40 -3.85
CA MET A 306 3.22 5.86 -3.66
C MET A 306 3.10 7.39 -3.52
N PHE A 307 4.06 8.05 -2.86
CA PHE A 307 4.09 9.50 -2.63
C PHE A 307 5.34 10.19 -3.24
N PHE A 308 5.96 9.55 -4.22
CA PHE A 308 7.24 10.01 -4.78
C PHE A 308 7.11 11.42 -5.39
N GLY A 309 8.00 12.32 -4.97
CA GLY A 309 8.23 13.63 -5.57
C GLY A 309 7.13 14.66 -5.34
N ILE A 310 6.22 14.41 -4.40
CA ILE A 310 5.22 15.40 -3.94
C ILE A 310 5.90 16.43 -3.02
N HIS A 311 6.78 17.23 -3.61
CA HIS A 311 7.75 18.08 -2.91
C HIS A 311 7.16 19.27 -2.15
N LYS A 312 5.91 19.68 -2.43
CA LYS A 312 5.25 20.79 -1.72
C LYS A 312 4.46 20.37 -0.47
N LEU A 313 4.12 19.08 -0.35
CA LEU A 313 3.37 18.57 0.79
C LEU A 313 4.21 18.69 2.06
N SER A 314 3.64 19.31 3.10
CA SER A 314 4.35 19.59 4.37
C SER A 314 3.96 18.64 5.51
N THR A 315 2.78 18.03 5.41
CA THR A 315 2.20 17.06 6.34
C THR A 315 1.51 15.94 5.56
N LEU A 316 1.54 14.72 6.09
CA LEU A 316 0.85 13.57 5.51
C LEU A 316 0.30 12.70 6.65
N ASN A 317 -1.01 12.47 6.67
CA ASN A 317 -1.66 11.60 7.66
C ASN A 317 -1.87 10.20 7.08
N LEU A 318 -1.24 9.20 7.71
CA LEU A 318 -1.32 7.78 7.32
C LEU A 318 -1.88 6.89 8.43
N SER A 319 -2.55 7.47 9.43
CA SER A 319 -3.08 6.74 10.59
C SER A 319 -4.10 5.65 10.22
N SER A 320 -4.78 5.76 9.07
CA SER A 320 -5.72 4.76 8.55
C SER A 320 -5.06 3.62 7.76
N PHE A 321 -3.76 3.70 7.49
CA PHE A 321 -3.08 2.72 6.64
C PHE A 321 -2.81 1.43 7.41
N ASP A 322 -3.41 0.35 6.93
CA ASP A 322 -2.98 -1.01 7.22
C ASP A 322 -1.94 -1.44 6.18
N THR A 323 -0.72 -1.73 6.65
CA THR A 323 0.41 -2.13 5.82
C THR A 323 0.84 -3.57 6.05
N SER A 324 0.07 -4.38 6.80
CA SER A 324 0.45 -5.73 7.19
C SER A 324 0.71 -6.68 6.01
N ASN A 325 0.10 -6.40 4.86
CA ASN A 325 0.22 -7.20 3.64
C ASN A 325 1.23 -6.61 2.63
N VAL A 326 1.85 -5.47 2.93
CA VAL A 326 2.76 -4.78 2.00
C VAL A 326 4.11 -5.48 1.95
N ILE A 327 4.58 -5.75 0.73
CA ILE A 327 5.85 -6.44 0.45
C ILE A 327 6.90 -5.47 -0.14
N ASN A 328 6.44 -4.44 -0.87
CA ASN A 328 7.30 -3.47 -1.56
C ASN A 328 6.93 -2.02 -1.19
N MET A 329 7.88 -1.28 -0.61
CA MET A 329 7.74 0.14 -0.23
C MET A 329 8.82 1.04 -0.85
N GLN A 330 9.62 0.56 -1.81
CA GLN A 330 10.70 1.36 -2.39
C GLN A 330 10.14 2.40 -3.39
N PRO A 331 10.86 3.47 -3.71
CA PRO A 331 10.99 4.72 -2.95
C PRO A 331 9.65 5.41 -2.54
N MET A 332 8.93 4.94 -1.52
CA MET A 332 7.59 5.45 -1.15
C MET A 332 7.53 6.96 -0.84
N PHE A 333 8.43 7.50 -0.01
CA PHE A 333 8.43 8.92 0.43
C PHE A 333 9.53 9.77 -0.23
N SER A 334 10.15 9.25 -1.29
CA SER A 334 11.30 9.90 -1.88
C SER A 334 10.96 11.24 -2.53
N GLY A 335 11.79 12.25 -2.31
CA GLY A 335 11.64 13.58 -2.88
C GLY A 335 10.52 14.42 -2.25
N MET A 336 9.94 13.98 -1.14
CA MET A 336 9.01 14.78 -0.33
C MET A 336 9.78 15.83 0.48
N SER A 337 10.42 16.78 -0.20
CA SER A 337 11.41 17.67 0.39
C SER A 337 10.88 18.67 1.42
N ASN A 338 9.59 19.04 1.35
CA ASN A 338 8.97 19.96 2.31
C ASN A 338 8.33 19.26 3.52
N LEU A 339 8.28 17.93 3.53
CA LEU A 339 7.70 17.18 4.64
C LEU A 339 8.52 17.43 5.91
N THR A 340 7.86 17.87 6.98
CA THR A 340 8.54 18.23 8.24
C THR A 340 8.39 17.18 9.33
N ASN A 341 7.29 16.43 9.29
CA ASN A 341 6.97 15.33 10.20
C ASN A 341 6.25 14.20 9.43
N LEU A 342 6.45 12.96 9.87
CA LEU A 342 5.81 11.78 9.32
C LEU A 342 5.58 10.75 10.44
N ASP A 343 4.31 10.47 10.74
CA ASP A 343 3.93 9.44 11.70
C ASP A 343 3.78 8.09 10.99
N LEU A 344 4.59 7.11 11.41
CA LEU A 344 4.62 5.74 10.88
C LEU A 344 4.31 4.70 11.98
N SER A 345 3.72 5.12 13.10
CA SER A 345 3.44 4.23 14.23
C SER A 345 2.47 3.08 13.89
N SER A 346 1.61 3.26 12.88
CA SER A 346 0.69 2.23 12.38
C SER A 346 1.33 1.24 11.39
N PHE A 347 2.58 1.48 10.95
CA PHE A 347 3.19 0.65 9.92
C PHE A 347 3.63 -0.72 10.47
N ASN A 348 3.28 -1.78 9.74
CA ASN A 348 3.78 -3.12 9.94
C ASN A 348 4.62 -3.51 8.72
N THR A 349 5.95 -3.47 8.86
CA THR A 349 6.88 -3.76 7.76
C THR A 349 7.39 -5.19 7.75
N SER A 350 6.79 -6.12 8.52
CA SER A 350 7.30 -7.50 8.71
C SER A 350 7.34 -8.37 7.45
N ASN A 351 6.70 -7.92 6.36
CA ASN A 351 6.72 -8.57 5.05
C ASN A 351 7.55 -7.81 4.00
N VAL A 352 8.07 -6.63 4.34
CA VAL A 352 8.83 -5.80 3.40
C VAL A 352 10.22 -6.38 3.16
N THR A 353 10.61 -6.45 1.89
CA THR A 353 11.92 -7.01 1.46
C THR A 353 12.87 -5.98 0.86
N ASP A 354 12.35 -4.83 0.42
CA ASP A 354 13.13 -3.74 -0.16
C ASP A 354 12.65 -2.39 0.41
N MET A 355 13.57 -1.67 1.05
CA MET A 355 13.37 -0.32 1.61
C MET A 355 14.30 0.72 0.95
N SER A 356 14.88 0.38 -0.21
CA SER A 356 15.77 1.29 -0.91
C SER A 356 15.06 2.60 -1.24
N ARG A 357 15.80 3.71 -1.08
CA ARG A 357 15.33 5.08 -1.37
C ARG A 357 14.07 5.52 -0.62
N MET A 358 13.62 4.80 0.43
CA MET A 358 12.34 5.07 1.09
C MET A 358 12.19 6.53 1.56
N PHE A 359 13.25 7.11 2.13
CA PHE A 359 13.30 8.50 2.62
C PHE A 359 14.29 9.38 1.84
N TYR A 360 14.66 8.99 0.62
CA TYR A 360 15.64 9.73 -0.21
C TYR A 360 15.17 11.18 -0.47
N ASN A 361 16.03 12.17 -0.19
CA ASN A 361 15.80 13.60 -0.37
C ASN A 361 14.58 14.17 0.40
N THR A 362 14.31 13.65 1.60
CA THR A 362 13.36 14.23 2.58
C THR A 362 14.01 15.40 3.34
N PHE A 363 14.44 16.45 2.60
CA PHE A 363 15.35 17.49 3.11
C PHE A 363 14.91 18.14 4.43
N ASN A 364 13.61 18.42 4.59
CA ASN A 364 13.08 19.15 5.74
C ASN A 364 12.59 18.27 6.89
N LEU A 365 12.66 16.94 6.77
CA LEU A 365 12.21 16.03 7.81
C LEU A 365 13.13 16.18 9.03
N ALA A 366 12.57 16.60 10.17
CA ALA A 366 13.34 16.94 11.36
C ALA A 366 13.41 15.79 12.39
N ASN A 367 12.40 14.92 12.38
CA ASN A 367 12.32 13.71 13.21
C ASN A 367 11.75 12.56 12.39
N LEU A 368 12.18 11.33 12.69
CA LEU A 368 11.68 10.12 12.06
C LEU A 368 11.72 8.98 13.09
N ASP A 369 10.55 8.56 13.55
CA ASP A 369 10.38 7.40 14.42
C ASP A 369 10.17 6.14 13.57
N LEU A 370 11.04 5.15 13.77
CA LEU A 370 11.03 3.87 13.06
C LEU A 370 10.88 2.68 14.03
N SER A 371 10.46 2.92 15.27
CA SER A 371 10.33 1.86 16.29
C SER A 371 9.31 0.77 15.94
N SER A 372 8.37 1.04 15.03
CA SER A 372 7.42 0.05 14.50
C SER A 372 8.01 -0.84 13.39
N PHE A 373 9.19 -0.51 12.87
CA PHE A 373 9.75 -1.21 11.70
C PHE A 373 10.38 -2.54 12.10
N ASN A 374 9.89 -3.60 11.47
CA ASN A 374 10.57 -4.89 11.43
C ASN A 374 11.34 -5.00 10.11
N THR A 375 12.67 -5.03 10.17
CA THR A 375 13.55 -5.09 8.99
C THR A 375 14.16 -6.47 8.73
N SER A 376 13.77 -7.50 9.49
CA SER A 376 14.39 -8.84 9.45
C SER A 376 14.38 -9.54 8.08
N LYS A 377 13.50 -9.12 7.17
CA LYS A 377 13.41 -9.62 5.78
C LYS A 377 14.00 -8.68 4.73
N VAL A 378 14.47 -7.49 5.12
CA VAL A 378 14.94 -6.47 4.19
C VAL A 378 16.30 -6.87 3.64
N MET A 379 16.40 -6.94 2.31
CA MET A 379 17.64 -7.28 1.59
C MET A 379 18.34 -6.07 1.00
N ASN A 380 17.64 -4.95 0.82
CA ASN A 380 18.15 -3.75 0.16
C ASN A 380 17.80 -2.48 0.96
N MET A 381 18.82 -1.71 1.35
CA MET A 381 18.71 -0.42 2.03
C MET A 381 19.49 0.69 1.29
N GLU A 382 19.77 0.50 -0.01
CA GLU A 382 20.44 1.49 -0.87
C GLU A 382 19.78 2.87 -0.70
N THR A 383 20.58 3.90 -0.43
CA THR A 383 20.18 5.32 -0.39
C THR A 383 18.98 5.63 0.51
N MET A 384 18.64 4.76 1.48
CA MET A 384 17.39 4.84 2.25
C MET A 384 17.17 6.21 2.90
N PHE A 385 18.22 6.80 3.49
CA PHE A 385 18.18 8.10 4.17
C PHE A 385 18.98 9.19 3.45
N ARG A 386 19.45 8.93 2.23
CA ARG A 386 20.30 9.87 1.51
C ARG A 386 19.60 11.21 1.34
N GLY A 387 20.26 12.29 1.72
CA GLY A 387 19.71 13.64 1.62
C GLY A 387 18.64 13.97 2.65
N ALA A 388 18.45 13.21 3.73
CA ALA A 388 17.64 13.63 4.88
C ALA A 388 18.39 14.69 5.72
N ARG A 389 18.57 15.88 5.13
CA ARG A 389 19.53 16.91 5.58
C ARG A 389 19.24 17.52 6.94
N ASN A 390 17.98 17.53 7.39
CA ASN A 390 17.57 18.12 8.66
C ASN A 390 17.48 17.12 9.83
N LEU A 391 17.61 15.81 9.59
CA LEU A 391 17.67 14.83 10.68
C LEU A 391 18.95 15.05 11.49
N THR A 392 18.79 15.33 12.78
CA THR A 392 19.90 15.53 13.73
C THR A 392 20.31 14.26 14.46
N THR A 393 19.34 13.36 14.63
CA THR A 393 19.46 12.01 15.21
C THR A 393 18.63 11.03 14.39
N LEU A 394 18.98 9.75 14.42
CA LEU A 394 18.22 8.67 13.81
C LEU A 394 18.35 7.43 14.69
N ASN A 395 17.23 6.92 15.22
CA ASN A 395 17.23 5.70 16.02
C ASN A 395 17.03 4.48 15.12
N LEU A 396 18.00 3.57 15.13
CA LEU A 396 18.00 2.32 14.36
C LEU A 396 18.20 1.09 15.25
N SER A 397 17.97 1.20 16.56
CA SER A 397 18.22 0.10 17.53
C SER A 397 17.48 -1.19 17.20
N ASP A 398 16.30 -1.06 16.58
CA ASP A 398 15.40 -2.19 16.28
C ASP A 398 15.64 -2.77 14.88
N PHE A 399 16.58 -2.21 14.11
CA PHE A 399 16.92 -2.72 12.79
C PHE A 399 17.67 -4.05 12.90
N ASP A 400 17.14 -5.08 12.24
CA ASP A 400 17.87 -6.29 11.87
C ASP A 400 18.38 -6.12 10.44
N THR A 401 19.71 -6.05 10.27
CA THR A 401 20.37 -5.92 8.96
C THR A 401 20.98 -7.23 8.46
N SER A 402 20.74 -8.36 9.14
CA SER A 402 21.39 -9.65 8.86
C SER A 402 21.11 -10.21 7.46
N GLN A 403 20.11 -9.69 6.75
CA GLN A 403 19.78 -10.07 5.37
C GLN A 403 20.22 -9.05 4.32
N VAL A 404 20.67 -7.86 4.73
CA VAL A 404 20.98 -6.75 3.83
C VAL A 404 22.23 -7.04 3.01
N ARG A 405 22.16 -6.79 1.70
CA ARG A 405 23.27 -7.00 0.74
C ARG A 405 23.83 -5.69 0.18
N ASP A 406 23.03 -4.63 0.15
CA ASP A 406 23.41 -3.32 -0.38
C ASP A 406 23.08 -2.21 0.62
N MET A 407 24.11 -1.44 1.00
CA MET A 407 24.04 -0.25 1.87
C MET A 407 24.66 0.97 1.19
N ASN A 408 24.77 0.97 -0.15
CA ASN A 408 25.36 2.08 -0.89
C ASN A 408 24.60 3.37 -0.58
N HIS A 409 25.36 4.45 -0.33
CA HIS A 409 24.86 5.78 -0.02
C HIS A 409 23.81 5.86 1.11
N MET A 410 23.71 4.86 2.01
CA MET A 410 22.59 4.77 2.97
C MET A 410 22.38 6.04 3.80
N PHE A 411 23.48 6.68 4.25
CA PHE A 411 23.48 7.90 5.05
C PHE A 411 24.12 9.11 4.32
N ASP A 412 24.28 9.03 3.00
CA ASP A 412 24.89 10.10 2.20
C ASP A 412 24.14 11.44 2.37
N ASN A 413 24.88 12.53 2.54
CA ASN A 413 24.35 13.89 2.58
C ASN A 413 23.44 14.19 3.77
N MET A 414 23.52 13.42 4.87
CA MET A 414 22.82 13.70 6.12
C MET A 414 23.51 14.83 6.90
N ARG A 415 23.46 16.04 6.35
CA ARG A 415 24.28 17.19 6.77
C ARG A 415 24.07 17.71 8.19
N SER A 416 22.96 17.37 8.83
CA SER A 416 22.68 17.76 10.23
C SER A 416 22.88 16.64 11.24
N LEU A 417 23.16 15.41 10.81
CA LEU A 417 23.29 14.26 11.68
C LEU A 417 24.51 14.41 12.60
N THR A 418 24.29 14.32 13.90
CA THR A 418 25.34 14.51 14.93
C THR A 418 25.75 13.23 15.63
N THR A 419 24.83 12.26 15.72
CA THR A 419 25.02 10.95 16.36
C THR A 419 24.34 9.86 15.56
N LEU A 420 24.95 8.68 15.49
CA LEU A 420 24.39 7.50 14.84
C LEU A 420 24.89 6.25 15.56
N ASN A 421 23.97 5.42 16.08
CA ASN A 421 24.30 4.15 16.71
C ASN A 421 24.05 2.99 15.71
N LEU A 422 25.11 2.23 15.42
CA LEU A 422 25.08 1.08 14.50
C LEU A 422 25.56 -0.22 15.16
N SER A 423 25.59 -0.28 16.49
CA SER A 423 26.10 -1.44 17.23
C SER A 423 25.33 -2.74 16.95
N ASN A 424 24.07 -2.64 16.53
CA ASN A 424 23.21 -3.77 16.13
C ASN A 424 23.36 -4.19 14.65
N PHE A 425 24.13 -3.47 13.83
CA PHE A 425 24.26 -3.79 12.41
C PHE A 425 25.10 -5.04 12.19
N ASP A 426 24.52 -6.06 11.57
CA ASP A 426 25.21 -7.17 10.93
C ASP A 426 25.43 -6.83 9.45
N THR A 427 26.68 -6.62 9.04
CA THR A 427 27.05 -6.32 7.64
C THR A 427 27.67 -7.52 6.91
N SER A 428 27.64 -8.73 7.48
CA SER A 428 28.33 -9.92 6.96
C SER A 428 27.87 -10.41 5.58
N LYS A 429 26.74 -9.88 5.07
CA LYS A 429 26.23 -10.12 3.71
C LYS A 429 26.36 -8.93 2.77
N VAL A 430 26.81 -7.78 3.26
CA VAL A 430 26.92 -6.56 2.45
C VAL A 430 28.08 -6.69 1.48
N THR A 431 27.83 -6.36 0.20
CA THR A 431 28.84 -6.37 -0.86
C THR A 431 29.22 -4.98 -1.36
N ASN A 432 28.41 -3.97 -1.05
CA ASN A 432 28.58 -2.59 -1.53
C ASN A 432 28.36 -1.59 -0.38
N MET A 433 29.38 -0.80 -0.06
CA MET A 433 29.35 0.27 0.94
C MET A 433 29.77 1.63 0.35
N LYS A 434 29.71 1.77 -0.98
CA LYS A 434 30.02 3.02 -1.68
C LYS A 434 29.28 4.20 -1.05
N ALA A 435 30.02 5.23 -0.70
CA ALA A 435 29.52 6.50 -0.20
C ALA A 435 28.56 6.41 1.00
N MET A 436 28.62 5.33 1.79
CA MET A 436 27.68 5.07 2.88
C MET A 436 27.55 6.25 3.86
N PHE A 437 28.66 6.94 4.14
CA PHE A 437 28.73 8.13 5.00
C PHE A 437 29.27 9.37 4.26
N TYR A 438 29.07 9.45 2.94
CA TYR A 438 29.53 10.59 2.15
C TYR A 438 28.84 11.90 2.56
N ASP A 439 29.61 12.98 2.72
CA ASP A 439 29.13 14.33 3.07
C ASP A 439 28.21 14.35 4.31
N VAL A 440 28.66 13.70 5.39
CA VAL A 440 28.05 13.76 6.74
C VAL A 440 28.92 14.62 7.68
N PRO A 441 29.03 15.94 7.44
CA PRO A 441 30.06 16.78 8.04
C PRO A 441 29.94 17.01 9.55
N LYS A 442 28.78 16.79 10.16
CA LYS A 442 28.54 17.04 11.60
C LYS A 442 28.61 15.80 12.50
N LEU A 443 28.75 14.61 11.91
CA LEU A 443 28.86 13.37 12.69
C LEU A 443 30.23 13.34 13.36
N THR A 444 30.27 13.40 14.68
CA THR A 444 31.51 13.61 15.45
C THR A 444 32.26 12.31 15.73
N ALA A 445 31.54 11.21 15.89
CA ALA A 445 32.08 9.89 16.10
C ALA A 445 31.10 8.85 15.54
N ILE A 446 31.63 7.69 15.15
CA ILE A 446 30.85 6.54 14.70
C ILE A 446 31.53 5.26 15.20
N ASP A 447 30.75 4.39 15.84
CA ASP A 447 31.21 3.06 16.23
C ASP A 447 30.92 2.07 15.10
N LEU A 448 31.98 1.46 14.57
CA LEU A 448 31.95 0.49 13.47
C LEU A 448 32.45 -0.89 13.93
N SER A 449 32.53 -1.13 15.24
CA SER A 449 33.08 -2.39 15.79
C SER A 449 32.27 -3.63 15.41
N SER A 450 30.98 -3.49 15.12
CA SER A 450 30.09 -4.56 14.64
C SER A 450 30.26 -4.88 13.15
N PHE A 451 30.93 -4.03 12.37
CA PHE A 451 31.00 -4.18 10.92
C PHE A 451 31.89 -5.37 10.54
N ASN A 452 31.33 -6.25 9.71
CA ASN A 452 32.07 -7.28 9.01
C ASN A 452 32.10 -6.96 7.51
N THR A 453 33.25 -6.58 6.99
CA THR A 453 33.39 -6.08 5.60
C THR A 453 34.01 -7.09 4.63
N PHE A 454 34.20 -8.36 5.02
CA PHE A 454 34.95 -9.34 4.22
C PHE A 454 34.39 -9.61 2.80
N LYS A 455 33.11 -9.29 2.56
CA LYS A 455 32.45 -9.43 1.24
C LYS A 455 32.37 -8.13 0.44
N VAL A 456 32.75 -7.00 1.03
CA VAL A 456 32.62 -5.69 0.41
C VAL A 456 33.63 -5.55 -0.72
N LYS A 457 33.15 -5.11 -1.89
CA LYS A 457 33.96 -4.89 -3.09
C LYS A 457 34.21 -3.41 -3.37
N ASP A 458 33.24 -2.55 -3.06
CA ASP A 458 33.29 -1.12 -3.33
C ASP A 458 33.15 -0.33 -2.01
N MET A 459 34.21 0.41 -1.67
CA MET A 459 34.28 1.37 -0.55
C MET A 459 34.56 2.79 -1.04
N SER A 460 34.36 3.06 -2.34
CA SER A 460 34.59 4.38 -2.91
C SER A 460 33.74 5.43 -2.17
N PHE A 461 34.33 6.60 -1.88
CA PHE A 461 33.69 7.71 -1.16
C PHE A 461 33.15 7.40 0.25
N MET A 462 33.40 6.21 0.83
CA MET A 462 32.68 5.73 2.02
C MET A 462 32.62 6.74 3.17
N PHE A 463 33.72 7.44 3.45
CA PHE A 463 33.83 8.46 4.50
C PHE A 463 34.16 9.87 3.95
N ALA A 464 34.06 10.07 2.64
CA ALA A 464 34.43 11.34 2.03
C ALA A 464 33.55 12.49 2.55
N GLY A 465 34.16 13.65 2.85
CA GLY A 465 33.46 14.83 3.36
C GLY A 465 33.01 14.72 4.83
N MET A 466 33.41 13.68 5.57
CA MET A 466 33.25 13.62 7.02
C MET A 466 34.27 14.54 7.72
N HIS A 467 33.92 15.82 7.85
CA HIS A 467 34.84 16.83 8.39
C HIS A 467 34.99 16.80 9.92
N SER A 468 33.99 16.35 10.68
CA SER A 468 33.99 16.45 12.15
C SER A 468 34.84 15.42 12.91
N PRO A 469 34.92 14.13 12.52
CA PRO A 469 35.66 13.14 13.30
C PRO A 469 37.15 13.47 13.43
N THR A 470 37.69 13.31 14.64
CA THR A 470 39.14 13.43 14.92
C THR A 470 39.84 12.07 14.95
N THR A 471 39.07 10.99 15.13
CA THR A 471 39.51 9.59 15.09
C THR A 471 38.49 8.75 14.33
N LEU A 472 38.94 7.65 13.72
CA LEU A 472 38.06 6.65 13.11
C LEU A 472 38.63 5.26 13.43
N ASN A 473 37.85 4.41 14.10
CA ASN A 473 38.27 3.04 14.38
C ASN A 473 37.84 2.11 13.23
N LEU A 474 38.83 1.50 12.57
CA LEU A 474 38.67 0.59 11.44
C LEU A 474 39.20 -0.82 11.75
N SER A 475 39.39 -1.18 13.03
CA SER A 475 40.01 -2.46 13.41
C SER A 475 39.22 -3.70 12.96
N SER A 476 37.92 -3.55 12.70
CA SER A 476 37.02 -4.62 12.23
C SER A 476 37.01 -4.79 10.70
N PHE A 477 37.64 -3.87 9.95
CA PHE A 477 37.56 -3.87 8.50
C PHE A 477 38.50 -4.91 7.88
N ASP A 478 37.92 -5.84 7.13
CA ASP A 478 38.61 -6.69 6.16
C ASP A 478 38.43 -6.09 4.77
N THR A 479 39.52 -5.65 4.15
CA THR A 479 39.53 -5.03 2.82
C THR A 479 40.05 -5.97 1.72
N SER A 480 40.26 -7.25 2.03
CA SER A 480 40.94 -8.20 1.13
C SER A 480 40.20 -8.44 -0.20
N GLN A 481 38.90 -8.19 -0.24
CA GLN A 481 38.04 -8.31 -1.43
C GLN A 481 37.71 -6.97 -2.09
N VAL A 482 38.16 -5.85 -1.53
CA VAL A 482 37.86 -4.51 -2.06
C VAL A 482 38.65 -4.27 -3.33
N THR A 483 37.96 -3.76 -4.37
CA THR A 483 38.54 -3.40 -5.66
C THR A 483 38.62 -1.88 -5.87
N ASP A 484 37.74 -1.11 -5.23
CA ASP A 484 37.67 0.36 -5.36
C ASP A 484 37.67 1.04 -3.98
N MET A 485 38.69 1.87 -3.76
CA MET A 485 38.87 2.73 -2.58
C MET A 485 38.99 4.22 -2.96
N SER A 486 38.59 4.57 -4.18
CA SER A 486 38.66 5.94 -4.66
C SER A 486 37.90 6.88 -3.73
N PHE A 487 38.50 8.02 -3.39
CA PHE A 487 37.95 9.03 -2.48
C PHE A 487 37.62 8.53 -1.06
N MET A 488 37.96 7.31 -0.63
CA MET A 488 37.42 6.70 0.60
C MET A 488 37.48 7.60 1.85
N PHE A 489 38.57 8.36 2.03
CA PHE A 489 38.79 9.29 3.15
C PHE A 489 38.91 10.76 2.70
N SER A 490 38.51 11.07 1.47
CA SER A 490 38.68 12.39 0.86
C SER A 490 37.99 13.48 1.69
N GLY A 491 38.70 14.56 2.02
CA GLY A 491 38.14 15.68 2.78
C GLY A 491 37.88 15.41 4.26
N MET A 492 38.37 14.30 4.83
CA MET A 492 38.36 14.08 6.30
C MET A 492 39.37 15.00 7.01
N SER A 493 39.10 16.29 7.00
CA SER A 493 40.08 17.34 7.28
C SER A 493 40.53 17.42 8.75
N ASN A 494 39.77 16.91 9.71
CA ASN A 494 40.13 16.94 11.14
C ASN A 494 40.83 15.67 11.66
N ILE A 495 40.94 14.63 10.84
CA ILE A 495 41.73 13.44 11.18
C ILE A 495 43.22 13.81 11.22
N THR A 496 43.88 13.51 12.35
CA THR A 496 45.32 13.75 12.55
C THR A 496 46.16 12.49 12.39
N ASN A 497 45.57 11.33 12.69
CA ASN A 497 46.13 10.00 12.54
C ASN A 497 45.03 9.02 12.13
N LEU A 498 45.32 8.11 11.20
CA LEU A 498 44.40 7.10 10.71
C LEU A 498 45.09 5.73 10.76
N ASN A 499 44.59 4.84 11.61
CA ASN A 499 45.15 3.50 11.71
C ASN A 499 44.61 2.61 10.58
N LEU A 500 45.49 2.25 9.65
CA LEU A 500 45.20 1.37 8.51
C LEU A 500 45.92 0.02 8.59
N SER A 501 46.46 -0.37 9.75
CA SER A 501 47.27 -1.59 9.87
C SER A 501 46.53 -2.88 9.52
N GLY A 502 45.20 -2.89 9.60
CA GLY A 502 44.34 -4.01 9.21
C GLY A 502 44.02 -4.09 7.71
N PHE A 503 44.36 -3.05 6.93
CA PHE A 503 44.02 -3.01 5.51
C PHE A 503 44.92 -3.96 4.73
N ASN A 504 44.29 -4.80 3.92
CA ASN A 504 44.91 -5.70 2.96
C ASN A 504 44.32 -5.40 1.58
N THR A 505 45.13 -4.92 0.63
CA THR A 505 44.63 -4.33 -0.64
C THR A 505 45.00 -5.09 -1.92
N PRO A 506 45.11 -6.44 -1.95
CA PRO A 506 45.68 -7.17 -3.08
C PRO A 506 44.77 -7.19 -4.32
N GLN A 507 43.51 -6.78 -4.17
CA GLN A 507 42.52 -6.68 -5.24
C GLN A 507 42.20 -5.24 -5.64
N VAL A 508 42.74 -4.24 -4.93
CA VAL A 508 42.42 -2.83 -5.18
C VAL A 508 43.02 -2.41 -6.51
N THR A 509 42.18 -1.85 -7.38
CA THR A 509 42.57 -1.29 -8.68
C THR A 509 42.52 0.23 -8.72
N ASP A 510 41.76 0.86 -7.83
CA ASP A 510 41.58 2.32 -7.79
C ASP A 510 41.75 2.87 -6.36
N MET A 511 42.73 3.75 -6.19
CA MET A 511 43.01 4.52 -4.97
C MET A 511 43.01 6.04 -5.24
N SER A 512 42.43 6.47 -6.36
CA SER A 512 42.37 7.87 -6.75
C SER A 512 41.72 8.72 -5.66
N TYR A 513 42.32 9.87 -5.35
CA TYR A 513 41.83 10.81 -4.33
C TYR A 513 41.63 10.25 -2.90
N MET A 514 42.10 9.04 -2.59
CA MET A 514 41.76 8.31 -1.35
C MET A 514 41.97 9.15 -0.07
N PHE A 515 43.05 9.94 -0.01
CA PHE A 515 43.40 10.84 1.10
C PHE A 515 43.43 12.33 0.69
N SER A 516 42.82 12.67 -0.45
CA SER A 516 42.80 14.05 -0.97
C SER A 516 42.09 14.97 0.02
N GLY A 517 42.59 16.18 0.24
CA GLY A 517 41.95 17.16 1.14
C GLY A 517 42.07 16.86 2.65
N MET A 518 42.77 15.79 3.06
CA MET A 518 43.09 15.53 4.48
C MET A 518 44.18 16.50 4.97
N THR A 519 43.77 17.69 5.39
CA THR A 519 44.69 18.80 5.72
C THR A 519 45.41 18.63 7.06
N ASN A 520 44.78 18.01 8.07
CA ASN A 520 45.43 17.83 9.39
C ASN A 520 46.23 16.53 9.55
N LEU A 521 46.26 15.66 8.54
CA LEU A 521 47.04 14.43 8.57
C LEU A 521 48.54 14.76 8.59
N THR A 522 49.26 14.26 9.60
CA THR A 522 50.71 14.50 9.76
C THR A 522 51.55 13.34 9.24
N THR A 523 51.08 12.13 9.51
CA THR A 523 51.69 10.89 9.07
C THR A 523 50.62 9.92 8.61
N ILE A 524 50.95 9.04 7.68
CA ILE A 524 50.09 7.91 7.30
C ILE A 524 50.93 6.65 7.15
N ASP A 525 50.44 5.54 7.70
CA ASP A 525 51.10 4.24 7.61
C ASP A 525 50.36 3.35 6.61
N LEU A 526 51.03 3.09 5.50
CA LEU A 526 50.57 2.25 4.39
C LEU A 526 51.44 0.98 4.27
N SER A 527 52.12 0.58 5.34
CA SER A 527 53.02 -0.58 5.34
C SER A 527 52.33 -1.91 5.02
N SER A 528 51.01 -2.02 5.23
CA SER A 528 50.21 -3.19 4.89
C SER A 528 49.65 -3.18 3.47
N PHE A 529 49.79 -2.08 2.72
CA PHE A 529 49.19 -1.94 1.41
C PHE A 529 49.95 -2.79 0.37
N ASN A 530 49.18 -3.54 -0.41
CA ASN A 530 49.63 -4.16 -1.65
C ASN A 530 49.11 -3.33 -2.83
N THR A 531 50.01 -2.78 -3.63
CA THR A 531 49.66 -1.92 -4.78
C THR A 531 49.80 -2.61 -6.13
N SER A 532 50.09 -3.92 -6.17
CA SER A 532 50.45 -4.64 -7.41
C SER A 532 49.35 -4.69 -8.48
N LYS A 533 48.11 -4.34 -8.12
CA LYS A 533 46.97 -4.27 -9.06
C LYS A 533 46.43 -2.85 -9.23
N VAL A 534 46.98 -1.86 -8.54
CA VAL A 534 46.47 -0.49 -8.56
C VAL A 534 46.81 0.15 -9.90
N LYS A 535 45.78 0.64 -10.57
CA LYS A 535 45.86 1.28 -11.90
C LYS A 535 45.76 2.79 -11.82
N ASP A 536 45.03 3.31 -10.83
CA ASP A 536 44.80 4.73 -10.63
C ASP A 536 45.16 5.15 -9.18
N MET A 537 46.10 6.09 -9.05
CA MET A 537 46.48 6.80 -7.83
C MET A 537 46.44 8.32 -8.03
N GLN A 538 45.71 8.81 -9.05
CA GLN A 538 45.61 10.24 -9.31
C GLN A 538 45.17 10.97 -8.04
N ASN A 539 45.83 12.08 -7.73
CA ASN A 539 45.47 12.94 -6.61
C ASN A 539 45.37 12.25 -5.23
N MET A 540 45.94 11.04 -5.04
CA MET A 540 45.73 10.22 -3.84
C MET A 540 45.98 10.99 -2.54
N PHE A 541 46.99 11.86 -2.52
CA PHE A 541 47.32 12.72 -1.37
C PHE A 541 47.14 14.21 -1.65
N SER A 542 46.49 14.62 -2.74
CA SER A 542 46.51 16.02 -3.16
C SER A 542 45.76 16.97 -2.20
N LEU A 543 46.12 18.25 -2.25
CA LEU A 543 45.31 19.33 -1.69
C LEU A 543 44.82 20.26 -2.81
N GLN A 544 43.61 20.78 -2.67
CA GLN A 544 43.12 21.84 -3.55
C GLN A 544 43.93 23.13 -3.33
N ASN A 545 43.99 24.00 -4.33
CA ASN A 545 44.80 25.23 -4.26
C ASN A 545 44.43 26.13 -3.05
N GLY A 546 43.15 26.16 -2.67
CA GLY A 546 42.67 26.91 -1.50
C GLY A 546 43.14 26.36 -0.15
N ASP A 547 43.61 25.10 -0.11
CA ASP A 547 44.02 24.41 1.11
C ASP A 547 45.54 24.23 1.22
N MET A 548 46.34 24.73 0.28
CA MET A 548 47.81 24.51 0.30
C MET A 548 48.49 25.05 1.56
N SER A 549 47.94 26.12 2.16
CA SER A 549 48.45 26.70 3.40
C SER A 549 48.17 25.83 4.63
N LYS A 550 47.30 24.82 4.49
CA LYS A 550 46.90 23.90 5.54
C LYS A 550 47.64 22.56 5.46
N ASP A 551 48.63 22.42 4.59
CA ASP A 551 49.38 21.17 4.49
C ASP A 551 50.12 20.86 5.79
N LYS A 552 49.95 19.63 6.29
CA LYS A 552 50.63 19.10 7.47
C LYS A 552 51.26 17.72 7.23
N LEU A 553 51.09 17.11 6.06
CA LEU A 553 51.57 15.75 5.81
C LEU A 553 53.09 15.78 5.61
N GLU A 554 53.80 15.13 6.52
CA GLU A 554 55.26 15.12 6.56
C GLU A 554 55.84 13.76 6.17
N THR A 555 55.15 12.67 6.50
CA THR A 555 55.70 11.31 6.32
C THR A 555 54.64 10.31 5.86
N ILE A 556 55.00 9.50 4.87
CA ILE A 556 54.25 8.33 4.43
C ILE A 556 55.11 7.09 4.71
N TYR A 557 54.64 6.19 5.58
CA TYR A 557 55.34 4.95 5.91
C TYR A 557 54.90 3.81 4.99
N VAL A 558 55.87 3.03 4.50
CA VAL A 558 55.66 1.82 3.70
C VAL A 558 56.65 0.73 4.11
N ASN A 559 56.38 -0.54 3.78
CA ASN A 559 57.33 -1.63 4.00
C ASN A 559 58.32 -1.80 2.84
N ASN A 560 57.83 -1.63 1.61
CA ASN A 560 58.57 -1.75 0.35
C ASN A 560 58.19 -0.60 -0.59
N ASP A 561 58.93 -0.45 -1.68
CA ASP A 561 58.54 0.41 -2.80
C ASP A 561 57.12 0.03 -3.27
N PHE A 562 56.31 0.99 -3.69
CA PHE A 562 55.01 0.65 -4.28
C PHE A 562 55.26 -0.10 -5.60
N ASP A 563 54.54 -1.20 -5.80
CA ASP A 563 54.49 -1.87 -7.10
C ASP A 563 53.64 -1.01 -8.04
N THR A 564 54.28 -0.48 -9.08
CA THR A 564 53.68 0.40 -10.09
C THR A 564 53.58 -0.29 -11.46
N SER A 565 53.71 -1.62 -11.53
CA SER A 565 53.70 -2.36 -12.80
C SER A 565 52.40 -2.21 -13.58
N GLU A 566 51.27 -2.16 -12.87
CA GLU A 566 49.92 -1.96 -13.41
C GLU A 566 49.46 -0.49 -13.37
N LEU A 567 50.28 0.42 -12.82
CA LEU A 567 49.90 1.82 -12.59
C LEU A 567 49.87 2.60 -13.91
N THR A 568 48.68 3.12 -14.24
CA THR A 568 48.43 3.89 -15.47
C THR A 568 48.22 5.38 -15.24
N ASP A 569 47.76 5.78 -14.05
CA ASP A 569 47.56 7.19 -13.70
C ASP A 569 48.06 7.50 -12.28
N ASP A 570 49.10 8.33 -12.21
CA ASP A 570 49.72 8.89 -11.00
C ASP A 570 49.60 10.42 -10.95
N THR A 571 48.76 11.01 -11.80
CA THR A 571 48.65 12.44 -12.02
C THR A 571 48.37 13.19 -10.72
N ASN A 572 49.19 14.21 -10.42
CA ASN A 572 49.00 15.10 -9.26
C ASN A 572 48.94 14.39 -7.89
N MET A 573 49.48 13.18 -7.77
CA MET A 573 49.37 12.36 -6.55
C MET A 573 49.71 13.11 -5.27
N PHE A 574 50.75 13.96 -5.30
CA PHE A 574 51.21 14.76 -4.15
C PHE A 574 50.97 16.27 -4.31
N ARG A 575 50.12 16.69 -5.26
CA ARG A 575 49.90 18.12 -5.55
C ARG A 575 49.63 18.91 -4.26
N ASN A 576 50.34 20.03 -4.10
CA ASN A 576 50.28 20.94 -2.95
C ASN A 576 50.76 20.37 -1.59
N ARG A 577 51.37 19.18 -1.54
CA ARG A 577 51.99 18.61 -0.32
C ARG A 577 53.44 19.08 -0.10
N LYS A 578 53.62 20.38 0.15
CA LYS A 578 54.94 21.02 0.28
C LYS A 578 55.74 20.60 1.52
N ARG A 579 55.10 20.00 2.53
CA ARG A 579 55.77 19.52 3.76
C ARG A 579 56.25 18.07 3.68
N LEU A 580 55.79 17.30 2.70
CA LEU A 580 56.13 15.89 2.56
C LEU A 580 57.63 15.72 2.30
N ARG A 581 58.26 14.80 3.03
CA ARG A 581 59.67 14.43 2.86
C ARG A 581 59.80 12.90 2.82
N GLY A 582 60.68 12.41 1.96
CA GLY A 582 61.16 11.03 2.05
C GLY A 582 61.97 10.79 3.32
N GLY A 583 62.16 9.52 3.69
CA GLY A 583 62.85 9.12 4.93
C GLY A 583 64.31 9.58 5.05
N ASN A 584 64.97 9.92 3.94
CA ASN A 584 66.32 10.50 3.88
C ASN A 584 66.29 12.00 3.49
N GLY A 585 65.11 12.64 3.60
CA GLY A 585 64.90 14.06 3.38
C GLY A 585 64.60 14.47 1.93
N SER A 586 64.43 13.51 1.00
CA SER A 586 64.14 13.83 -0.42
C SER A 586 62.82 14.59 -0.59
N TYR A 587 62.80 15.56 -1.51
CA TYR A 587 61.60 16.33 -1.87
C TYR A 587 61.71 16.98 -3.25
N LEU A 588 60.56 17.34 -3.83
CA LEU A 588 60.46 18.24 -4.99
C LEU A 588 59.98 19.63 -4.56
N ALA A 589 60.50 20.67 -5.22
CA ALA A 589 60.03 22.05 -5.02
C ALA A 589 58.56 22.22 -5.42
N ASP A 590 58.16 21.53 -6.50
CA ASP A 590 56.76 21.35 -6.88
C ASP A 590 56.37 19.86 -6.75
N PRO A 591 55.67 19.48 -5.67
CA PRO A 591 55.21 18.11 -5.46
C PRO A 591 54.32 17.55 -6.58
N SER A 592 53.71 18.40 -7.42
CA SER A 592 52.90 17.93 -8.55
C SER A 592 53.73 17.32 -9.69
N MET A 593 55.04 17.57 -9.70
CA MET A 593 55.97 17.01 -10.69
C MET A 593 56.46 15.60 -10.35
N ALA A 594 56.09 15.04 -9.19
CA ALA A 594 56.44 13.66 -8.86
C ALA A 594 55.71 12.70 -9.80
N ASP A 595 56.51 11.95 -10.55
CA ASP A 595 56.06 10.82 -11.33
C ASP A 595 56.22 9.50 -10.54
N LYS A 596 55.82 8.40 -11.15
CA LYS A 596 56.00 7.03 -10.66
C LYS A 596 57.39 6.68 -10.14
N THR A 597 58.46 7.38 -10.52
CA THR A 597 59.81 7.14 -9.97
C THR A 597 59.95 7.61 -8.52
N TRP A 598 59.04 8.43 -8.01
CA TRP A 598 59.01 8.91 -6.62
C TRP A 598 58.22 7.99 -5.66
N LEU A 599 57.48 7.01 -6.19
CA LEU A 599 56.64 6.06 -5.42
C LEU A 599 57.46 4.93 -4.80
N ARG A 600 58.52 5.28 -4.08
CA ARG A 600 59.48 4.35 -3.50
C ARG A 600 60.06 4.86 -2.19
N VAL A 601 60.67 3.95 -1.43
CA VAL A 601 61.39 4.26 -0.20
C VAL A 601 62.62 5.10 -0.51
N ASP A 602 62.68 6.27 0.10
CA ASP A 602 63.85 7.16 0.07
C ASP A 602 65.02 6.55 0.85
N ARG A 603 66.16 6.40 0.16
CA ARG A 603 67.36 5.74 0.69
C ARG A 603 68.62 6.35 0.07
N PRO A 604 69.82 6.15 0.65
CA PRO A 604 71.05 6.73 0.09
C PRO A 604 71.20 6.45 -1.42
N GLY A 605 71.27 7.51 -2.23
CA GLY A 605 71.40 7.44 -3.69
C GLY A 605 70.09 7.22 -4.46
N VAL A 606 68.94 7.08 -3.79
CA VAL A 606 67.63 6.86 -4.42
C VAL A 606 66.59 7.76 -3.77
N GLN A 607 66.16 8.79 -4.51
CA GLN A 607 65.12 9.73 -4.05
C GLN A 607 63.73 9.12 -4.15
N GLY A 608 62.89 9.34 -3.15
CA GLY A 608 61.48 8.96 -3.13
C GLY A 608 60.72 9.71 -2.04
N TYR A 609 59.40 9.57 -2.01
CA TYR A 609 58.56 10.21 -0.99
C TYR A 609 58.22 9.33 0.21
N PHE A 610 58.59 8.05 0.19
CA PHE A 610 58.22 7.13 1.26
C PHE A 610 59.36 6.94 2.27
N THR A 611 58.96 6.67 3.50
CA THR A 611 59.84 6.28 4.61
C THR A 611 59.61 4.82 4.92
N ARG A 612 60.67 4.02 5.07
CA ARG A 612 60.52 2.63 5.51
C ARG A 612 60.00 2.62 6.94
N LYS A 613 58.95 1.84 7.22
CA LYS A 613 58.47 1.66 8.59
C LYS A 613 59.62 1.13 9.48
N PRO A 614 59.88 1.75 10.64
CA PRO A 614 60.97 1.37 11.54
C PRO A 614 60.95 -0.10 11.98
#